data_AF-A0A940WX17-F1
#
_entry.id   AF-A0A940WX17-F1
#
_cell.length_a   1.000
_cell.length_b   1.000
_cell.length_c   1.000
_cell.angle_alpha   90.00
_cell.angle_beta   90.00
_cell.angle_gamma   90.00
#
_symmetry.space_group_name_H-M   'P 1'
#
loop_
_entity.id
_entity.type
_entity.pdbx_description
1 polymer ?
#
loop_
_entity_poly.entity_id
_entity_poly.type
_entity_poly.pdbx_seq_one_letter_code
_entity_poly.pdbx_strand_id
1 'polypeptide(L)'
;MVARQIQEQEQRQVQPKKRIRRIRTTVTLGERMIIGFMAIMTFVVLGIIVHNFASIYSVNQEVHKLEGDISKQVEVNEGLSLQVVELSAPDRILSIAKELGMSLDENKVKVVQQTSSN
;
A
#
# COMPACT_ATOMS: atom_id res chain seq x y z
N MET A 1 -16.51 11.38 -104.56
CA MET A 1 -17.12 12.58 -103.94
C MET A 1 -16.46 12.81 -102.59
N VAL A 2 -15.76 13.93 -102.46
CA VAL A 2 -15.21 14.45 -101.20
C VAL A 2 -16.24 15.47 -100.68
N ALA A 3 -16.67 15.35 -99.43
CA ALA A 3 -17.23 16.49 -98.68
C ALA A 3 -17.16 16.20 -97.18
N ARG A 4 -16.43 17.08 -96.47
CA ARG A 4 -16.53 17.31 -95.03
C ARG A 4 -17.91 17.90 -94.71
N GLN A 5 -18.39 17.74 -93.48
CA GLN A 5 -18.82 18.82 -92.57
C GLN A 5 -19.83 18.32 -91.51
N ILE A 6 -19.46 18.44 -90.21
CA ILE A 6 -20.02 19.38 -89.20
C ILE A 6 -20.97 18.61 -88.27
N GLN A 7 -20.52 18.20 -87.08
CA GLN A 7 -20.64 18.89 -85.79
C GLN A 7 -22.04 18.74 -85.18
N GLU A 8 -22.17 17.80 -84.24
CA GLU A 8 -23.03 17.96 -83.08
C GLU A 8 -22.20 17.68 -81.82
N GLN A 9 -21.77 18.77 -81.19
CA GLN A 9 -21.40 18.75 -79.79
C GLN A 9 -22.68 18.60 -78.96
N GLU A 10 -23.04 17.38 -78.57
CA GLU A 10 -23.79 17.21 -77.34
C GLU A 10 -22.81 17.14 -76.18
N GLN A 11 -22.78 18.24 -75.43
CA GLN A 11 -22.11 18.37 -74.14
C GLN A 11 -22.58 17.28 -73.19
N ARG A 12 -21.85 16.16 -73.14
CA ARG A 12 -22.02 15.21 -72.04
C ARG A 12 -21.41 15.83 -70.80
N GLN A 13 -22.27 16.41 -69.96
CA GLN A 13 -21.93 16.88 -68.62
C GLN A 13 -21.20 15.77 -67.87
N VAL A 14 -19.89 15.91 -67.75
CA VAL A 14 -19.06 15.12 -66.85
C VAL A 14 -19.41 15.55 -65.43
N GLN A 15 -20.39 14.88 -64.83
CA GLN A 15 -20.59 14.96 -63.39
C GLN A 15 -19.27 14.58 -62.71
N PRO A 16 -18.69 15.43 -61.84
CA PRO A 16 -17.49 15.07 -61.13
C PRO A 16 -17.89 13.99 -60.12
N LYS A 17 -17.65 12.72 -60.46
CA LYS A 17 -17.72 11.64 -59.49
C LYS A 17 -16.63 11.92 -58.48
N LYS A 18 -16.98 12.64 -57.40
CA LYS A 18 -16.13 12.92 -56.25
C LYS A 18 -15.82 11.56 -55.63
N ARG A 19 -14.76 10.91 -56.15
CA ARG A 19 -14.23 9.69 -55.56
C ARG A 19 -13.77 10.13 -54.17
N ILE A 20 -14.55 9.78 -53.15
CA ILE A 20 -14.10 9.85 -51.77
C ILE A 20 -12.86 8.94 -51.73
N ARG A 21 -11.69 9.57 -51.83
CA ARG A 21 -10.41 8.89 -51.77
C ARG A 21 -10.37 8.34 -50.36
N ARG A 22 -10.57 7.02 -50.20
CA ARG A 22 -10.31 6.36 -48.92
C ARG A 22 -8.84 6.65 -48.63
N ILE A 23 -8.60 7.60 -47.73
CA ILE A 23 -7.28 7.86 -47.22
C ILE A 23 -6.96 6.59 -46.45
N ARG A 24 -6.17 5.70 -47.06
CA ARG A 24 -5.57 4.62 -46.31
C ARG A 24 -4.61 5.33 -45.37
N THR A 25 -5.02 5.52 -44.12
CA THR A 25 -4.16 5.98 -43.04
C THR A 25 -3.20 4.85 -42.73
N THR A 26 -2.27 4.61 -43.65
CA THR A 26 -1.07 3.84 -43.36
C THR A 26 -0.33 4.63 -42.29
N VAL A 27 -0.19 4.02 -41.12
CA VAL A 27 0.53 4.56 -39.96
C VAL A 27 1.84 5.14 -40.47
N THR A 28 1.98 6.45 -40.32
CA THR A 28 3.17 7.15 -40.82
C THR A 28 4.41 6.67 -40.05
N LEU A 29 5.59 6.71 -40.68
CA LEU A 29 6.81 6.14 -40.08
C LEU A 29 7.09 6.70 -38.67
N GLY A 30 6.76 7.97 -38.43
CA GLY A 30 6.88 8.62 -37.13
C GLY A 30 5.85 8.13 -36.09
N GLU A 31 4.63 7.82 -36.51
CA GLU A 31 3.60 7.28 -35.62
C GLU A 31 3.95 5.86 -35.13
N ARG A 32 4.60 5.04 -35.97
CA ARG A 32 5.16 3.74 -35.53
C ARG A 32 6.28 3.90 -34.49
N MET A 33 7.11 4.94 -34.61
CA MET A 33 8.17 5.25 -33.63
C MET A 33 7.58 5.70 -32.28
N ILE A 34 6.55 6.54 -32.29
CA ILE A 34 5.87 6.98 -31.07
C ILE A 34 5.20 5.79 -30.36
N ILE A 35 4.56 4.89 -31.11
CA ILE A 35 3.96 3.67 -30.55
C ILE A 35 5.04 2.77 -29.92
N GLY A 36 6.17 2.59 -30.58
CA GLY A 36 7.30 1.83 -30.04
C GLY A 36 7.88 2.44 -28.76
N PHE A 37 8.06 3.77 -28.75
CA PHE A 37 8.52 4.50 -27.57
C PHE A 37 7.54 4.39 -26.39
N MET A 38 6.24 4.55 -26.65
CA MET A 38 5.17 4.34 -25.66
C MET A 38 5.17 2.93 -25.08
N ALA A 39 5.38 1.92 -25.92
CA ALA A 39 5.45 0.53 -25.48
C ALA A 39 6.65 0.31 -24.53
N ILE A 40 7.82 0.83 -24.87
CA ILE A 40 9.03 0.74 -24.03
C ILE A 40 8.80 1.48 -22.70
N MET A 41 8.27 2.70 -22.74
CA MET A 41 7.97 3.46 -21.51
C MET A 41 7.00 2.73 -20.60
N THR A 42 5.93 2.16 -21.16
CA THR A 42 4.97 1.35 -20.40
C THR A 42 5.66 0.14 -19.75
N PHE A 43 6.53 -0.56 -20.48
CA PHE A 43 7.29 -1.69 -19.93
C PHE A 43 8.22 -1.29 -18.78
N VAL A 44 8.90 -0.15 -18.88
CA VAL A 44 9.78 0.36 -17.81
C VAL A 44 8.97 0.69 -16.56
N VAL A 45 7.84 1.39 -16.71
CA VAL A 45 6.95 1.74 -15.59
C VAL A 45 6.41 0.48 -14.92
N LEU A 46 5.93 -0.50 -15.70
CA LEU A 46 5.47 -1.78 -15.17
C LEU A 46 6.59 -2.53 -14.44
N GLY A 47 7.83 -2.52 -14.97
CA GLY A 47 8.99 -3.12 -14.33
C GLY A 47 9.32 -2.48 -12.98
N ILE A 48 9.29 -1.15 -12.89
CA ILE A 48 9.52 -0.40 -11.64
C ILE A 48 8.43 -0.72 -10.61
N ILE A 49 7.18 -0.78 -11.05
CA ILE A 49 6.04 -1.10 -10.20
C ILE A 49 6.20 -2.51 -9.63
N VAL A 50 6.46 -3.53 -10.46
CA VAL A 50 6.65 -4.92 -10.03
C VAL A 50 7.86 -5.06 -9.09
N HIS A 51 8.96 -4.35 -9.37
CA HIS A 51 10.13 -4.34 -8.50
C HIS A 51 9.81 -3.77 -7.11
N ASN A 52 9.04 -2.68 -7.04
CA ASN A 52 8.60 -2.09 -5.78
C ASN A 52 7.59 -2.96 -5.02
N PHE A 53 6.75 -3.73 -5.71
CA PHE A 53 5.77 -4.62 -5.07
C PHE A 53 6.43 -5.66 -4.16
N ALA A 54 7.59 -6.19 -4.51
CA ALA A 54 8.33 -7.11 -3.64
C ALA A 54 8.77 -6.44 -2.33
N SER A 55 9.26 -5.20 -2.43
CA SER A 55 9.67 -4.41 -1.25
C SER A 55 8.46 -4.08 -0.36
N ILE A 56 7.34 -3.64 -0.94
CA ILE A 56 6.12 -3.30 -0.18
C ILE A 56 5.53 -4.54 0.49
N TYR A 57 5.52 -5.68 -0.19
CA TYR A 57 5.02 -6.93 0.41
C TYR A 57 5.89 -7.40 1.58
N SER A 58 7.21 -7.36 1.42
CA SER A 58 8.13 -7.72 2.51
C SER A 58 7.99 -6.79 3.72
N VAL A 59 7.82 -5.49 3.48
CA VAL A 59 7.63 -4.49 4.54
C VAL A 59 6.30 -4.69 5.25
N ASN A 60 5.19 -4.92 4.54
CA ASN A 60 3.89 -5.20 5.18
C ASN A 60 3.93 -6.47 6.03
N GLN A 61 4.63 -7.51 5.57
CA GLN A 61 4.78 -8.74 6.35
C GLN A 61 5.66 -8.53 7.60
N GLU A 62 6.73 -7.75 7.48
CA GLU A 62 7.60 -7.40 8.60
C GLU A 62 6.84 -6.56 9.64
N VAL A 63 6.02 -5.59 9.20
CA VAL A 63 5.15 -4.80 10.08
C VAL A 63 4.17 -5.70 10.83
N HIS A 64 3.45 -6.59 10.14
CA HIS A 64 2.52 -7.50 10.80
C HIS A 64 3.21 -8.44 11.79
N LYS A 65 4.42 -8.91 11.47
CA LYS A 65 5.19 -9.74 12.40
C LYS A 65 5.60 -8.94 13.63
N LEU A 66 6.08 -7.71 13.44
CA LEU A 66 6.50 -6.82 14.52
C LEU A 66 5.33 -6.44 15.43
N GLU A 67 4.15 -6.15 14.87
CA GLU A 67 2.92 -5.93 15.63
C GLU A 67 2.57 -7.13 16.52
N GLY A 68 2.69 -8.35 15.97
CA GLY A 68 2.49 -9.59 16.73
C GLY A 68 3.50 -9.77 17.87
N ASP A 69 4.78 -9.46 17.63
CA ASP A 69 5.83 -9.56 18.64
C ASP A 69 5.66 -8.51 19.75
N ILE A 70 5.24 -7.29 19.40
CA ILE A 70 4.88 -6.24 20.37
C ILE A 70 3.71 -6.70 21.23
N SER A 71 2.65 -7.24 20.63
CA SER A 71 1.48 -7.71 21.39
C SER A 71 1.85 -8.78 22.41
N LYS A 72 2.72 -9.73 22.05
CA LYS A 72 3.22 -10.75 22.97
C LYS A 72 4.05 -10.15 24.10
N GLN A 73 4.91 -9.18 23.78
CA GLN A 73 5.73 -8.52 24.79
C GLN A 73 4.87 -7.72 25.78
N VAL A 74 3.79 -7.09 25.33
CA VAL A 74 2.82 -6.41 26.19
C VAL A 74 2.18 -7.40 27.16
N GLU A 75 1.68 -8.53 26.67
CA GLU A 75 1.08 -9.58 27.52
C GLU A 75 2.06 -10.09 28.59
N VAL A 76 3.32 -10.34 28.21
CA VAL A 76 4.38 -10.74 29.15
C VAL A 76 4.64 -9.65 30.18
N ASN A 77 4.71 -8.39 29.77
CA ASN A 77 4.92 -7.26 30.66
C ASN A 77 3.75 -7.08 31.65
N GLU A 78 2.50 -7.21 31.18
CA GLU A 78 1.32 -7.19 32.04
C GLU A 78 1.34 -8.33 33.05
N GLY A 79 1.68 -9.55 32.62
CA GLY A 79 1.83 -10.70 33.51
C GLY A 79 2.95 -10.53 34.55
N LEU A 80 4.08 -9.92 34.18
CA LEU A 80 5.15 -9.57 35.12
C LEU A 80 4.71 -8.47 36.09
N SER A 81 3.99 -7.47 35.62
CA SER A 81 3.45 -6.40 36.46
C SER A 81 2.47 -6.95 37.49
N LEU A 82 1.60 -7.87 37.08
CA LEU A 82 0.68 -8.56 37.99
C LEU A 82 1.45 -9.32 39.08
N GLN A 83 2.48 -10.09 38.69
CA GLN A 83 3.33 -10.81 39.64
C GLN A 83 4.01 -9.86 40.63
N VAL A 84 4.50 -8.70 40.19
CA VAL A 84 5.09 -7.71 41.10
C VAL A 84 4.05 -7.23 42.12
N VAL A 85 2.82 -6.95 41.68
CA VAL A 85 1.72 -6.54 42.58
C VAL A 85 1.40 -7.64 43.59
N GLU A 86 1.25 -8.89 43.14
CA GLU A 86 0.97 -10.03 44.02
C GLU A 86 2.10 -10.31 45.01
N LEU A 87 3.35 -10.26 44.55
CA LEU A 87 4.53 -10.52 45.38
C LEU A 87 4.76 -9.40 46.40
N SER A 88 4.44 -8.16 46.02
CA SER A 88 4.56 -6.96 46.87
C SER A 88 3.32 -6.72 47.74
N ALA A 89 2.30 -7.58 47.64
CA ALA A 89 1.09 -7.46 48.43
C ALA A 89 1.43 -7.48 49.93
N PRO A 90 1.01 -6.46 50.71
CA PRO A 90 1.34 -6.35 52.12
C PRO A 90 0.96 -7.60 52.92
N ASP A 91 -0.20 -8.18 52.63
CA ASP A 91 -0.69 -9.38 53.30
C ASP A 91 0.25 -10.58 53.11
N ARG A 92 0.77 -10.77 51.90
CA ARG A 92 1.75 -11.83 51.58
C ARG A 92 3.07 -11.61 52.30
N ILE A 93 3.55 -10.36 52.33
CA ILE A 93 4.78 -10.03 53.07
C ILE A 93 4.57 -10.29 54.57
N LEU A 94 3.43 -9.90 55.12
CA LEU A 94 3.08 -10.12 56.52
C LEU A 94 2.98 -11.61 56.88
N SER A 95 2.41 -12.42 55.98
CA SER A 95 2.27 -13.87 56.19
C SER A 95 3.64 -14.55 56.22
N ILE A 96 4.52 -14.24 55.26
CA ILE A 96 5.89 -14.78 55.22
C ILE A 96 6.69 -14.33 56.45
N ALA A 97 6.56 -13.06 56.87
CA ALA A 97 7.24 -12.56 58.06
C ALA A 97 6.81 -13.32 59.32
N LYS A 98 5.50 -13.59 59.48
CA LYS A 98 4.97 -14.39 60.61
C LYS A 98 5.47 -15.83 60.59
N GLU A 99 5.52 -16.47 59.43
CA GLU A 99 6.08 -17.83 59.27
C GLU A 99 7.56 -17.90 59.67
N LEU A 100 8.31 -16.82 59.43
CA LEU A 100 9.71 -16.67 59.86
C LEU A 100 9.87 -16.25 61.33
N GLY A 101 8.77 -16.11 62.08
CA GLY A 101 8.77 -15.75 63.50
C GLY A 101 8.91 -14.25 63.79
N MET A 102 8.73 -13.38 62.79
CA MET A 102 8.66 -11.93 63.02
C MET A 102 7.27 -11.52 63.51
N SER A 103 7.23 -10.59 64.46
CA SER A 103 6.01 -9.97 64.98
C SER A 103 5.97 -8.47 64.62
N LEU A 104 4.76 -7.93 64.49
CA LEU A 104 4.54 -6.50 64.24
C LEU A 104 4.60 -5.74 65.58
N ASP A 105 5.41 -4.69 65.64
CA ASP A 105 5.39 -3.72 66.75
C ASP A 105 4.39 -2.61 66.42
N GLU A 106 3.23 -2.63 67.10
CA GLU A 106 2.11 -1.71 66.89
C GLU A 106 2.51 -0.23 67.09
N ASN A 107 3.57 0.04 67.87
CA ASN A 107 4.07 1.40 68.10
C ASN A 107 4.90 1.96 66.94
N LYS A 108 5.26 1.13 65.94
CA LYS A 108 6.10 1.51 64.79
C LYS A 108 5.42 1.27 63.44
N VAL A 109 4.09 1.12 63.42
CA VAL A 109 3.34 0.96 62.17
C VAL A 109 3.05 2.34 61.55
N LYS A 110 3.49 2.56 60.31
CA LYS A 110 3.15 3.75 59.51
C LYS A 110 2.21 3.34 58.38
N VAL A 111 0.98 3.81 58.41
CA VAL A 111 -0.01 3.56 57.35
C VAL A 111 0.35 4.41 56.14
N VAL A 112 0.65 3.76 55.02
CA VAL A 112 0.95 4.42 53.75
C VAL A 112 -0.34 4.46 52.93
N GLN A 113 -1.06 5.58 52.97
CA GLN A 113 -2.15 5.83 52.03
C GLN A 113 -1.53 6.22 50.69
N GLN A 114 -1.71 5.39 49.66
CA GLN A 114 -1.24 5.71 48.32
C GLN A 114 -2.06 6.88 47.77
N THR A 115 -1.51 8.10 47.86
CA THR A 115 -2.04 9.25 47.14
C THR A 115 -1.74 9.05 45.65
N SER A 116 -2.70 8.47 44.92
CA SER A 116 -2.69 8.46 43.46
C SER A 116 -2.79 9.90 42.97
N SER A 117 -1.65 10.46 42.54
CA SER A 117 -1.62 11.71 41.79
C SER A 117 -2.09 11.44 40.36
N ASN A 118 -3.03 12.28 39.92
CA ASN A 118 -3.55 12.44 38.56
C ASN A 118 -2.46 12.39 37.47
#